data_AF-A0A8B9DAR0-F1
#
_entry.id   AF-A0A8B9DAR0-F1
#
_cell.length_a   1.000
_cell.length_b   1.000
_cell.length_c   1.000
_cell.angle_alpha   90.00
_cell.angle_beta   90.00
_cell.angle_gamma   90.00
#
_symmetry.space_group_name_H-M   'P 1'
#
loop_
_entity.id
_entity.type
_entity.pdbx_description
1 polymer ?
#
loop_
_entity_poly.entity_id
_entity_poly.type
_entity_poly.pdbx_seq_one_letter_code
_entity_poly.pdbx_strand_id
1 'polypeptide(L)'
;LSQRPQQPRPPLGRLEYLQALVTEFQVTDSSEAKEQVLANLANFAYDPKNYEYLRQLQVLDLFLDMLTEDNETLVEFAIVQCPLMTYRGRSVLVENLQEE
;
A
#
# COMPACT_ATOMS: atom_id res chain seq x y z
N LEU A 1 21.62 -15.66 11.21
CA LEU A 1 21.95 -15.13 9.87
C LEU A 1 20.73 -15.36 8.98
N SER A 2 19.83 -14.37 8.88
CA SER A 2 18.77 -14.38 7.86
C SER A 2 18.91 -13.11 7.04
N GLN A 3 19.91 -13.12 6.15
CA GLN A 3 20.00 -12.14 5.09
C GLN A 3 18.85 -12.47 4.13
N ARG A 4 17.72 -11.76 4.23
CA ARG A 4 16.76 -11.73 3.12
C ARG A 4 17.53 -11.18 1.91
N PRO A 5 17.59 -11.90 0.77
CA PRO A 5 18.25 -11.37 -0.40
C PRO A 5 17.50 -10.09 -0.80
N GLN A 6 18.14 -8.95 -0.59
CA GLN A 6 17.66 -7.69 -1.13
C GLN A 6 17.69 -7.85 -2.64
N GLN A 7 16.50 -8.02 -3.22
CA GLN A 7 16.34 -8.28 -4.64
C GLN A 7 17.12 -7.24 -5.44
N PRO A 8 17.93 -7.63 -6.44
CA PRO A 8 18.55 -6.68 -7.35
C PRO A 8 17.43 -5.89 -8.03
N ARG A 9 17.36 -4.59 -7.76
CA ARG A 9 16.37 -3.69 -8.36
C ARG A 9 16.49 -3.76 -9.89
N PRO A 10 15.38 -3.94 -10.64
CA PRO A 10 15.45 -4.04 -12.09
C PRO A 10 16.01 -2.74 -12.71
N PRO A 11 16.58 -2.79 -13.93
CA PRO A 11 16.98 -1.61 -14.72
C PRO A 11 15.78 -0.82 -15.29
N LEU A 12 14.58 -1.06 -14.76
CA LEU A 12 13.34 -0.47 -15.21
C LEU A 12 13.24 0.98 -14.73
N GLY A 13 12.60 1.84 -15.53
CA GLY A 13 12.25 3.18 -15.08
C GLY A 13 11.33 3.12 -13.85
N ARG A 14 11.25 4.25 -13.14
CA ARG A 14 10.54 4.30 -11.85
C ARG A 14 9.05 3.98 -12.00
N LEU A 15 8.44 4.42 -13.09
CA LEU A 15 7.04 4.18 -13.39
C LEU A 15 6.79 2.68 -13.64
N GLU A 16 7.63 2.06 -14.45
CA GLU A 16 7.54 0.64 -14.80
C GLU A 16 7.72 -0.25 -13.57
N TYR A 17 8.62 0.13 -12.65
CA TYR A 17 8.78 -0.58 -11.39
C TYR A 17 7.54 -0.48 -10.49
N LEU A 18 6.94 0.71 -10.35
CA LEU A 18 5.71 0.88 -9.59
C LEU A 18 4.54 0.13 -10.23
N GLN A 19 4.47 0.10 -11.56
CA GLN A 19 3.44 -0.65 -12.29
C GLN A 19 3.57 -2.16 -12.08
N ALA A 20 4.80 -2.68 -12.04
CA ALA A 20 5.06 -4.09 -11.73
C ALA A 20 4.53 -4.44 -10.33
N LEU A 21 4.76 -3.58 -9.33
CA LEU A 21 4.23 -3.77 -7.98
C LEU A 21 2.69 -3.78 -7.96
N VAL A 22 2.03 -2.82 -8.63
CA VAL A 22 0.56 -2.81 -8.70
C VAL A 22 0.02 -4.07 -9.36
N THR A 23 0.66 -4.50 -10.44
CA THR A 23 0.27 -5.74 -11.14
C THR A 23 0.44 -6.95 -10.23
N GLU A 24 1.58 -7.07 -9.54
CA GLU A 24 1.86 -8.15 -8.60
C GLU A 24 0.82 -8.21 -7.47
N PHE A 25 0.40 -7.05 -6.94
CA PHE A 25 -0.66 -6.96 -5.95
C PHE A 25 -1.99 -7.53 -6.44
N GLN A 26 -2.36 -7.23 -7.69
CA GLN A 26 -3.65 -7.61 -8.28
C GLN A 26 -3.71 -9.09 -8.69
N VAL A 27 -2.58 -9.68 -9.08
CA VAL A 27 -2.53 -11.06 -9.57
C VAL A 27 -2.21 -12.09 -8.48
N THR A 28 -1.70 -11.66 -7.32
CA THR A 28 -1.31 -12.57 -6.26
C THR A 28 -2.48 -12.88 -5.32
N ASP A 29 -2.67 -14.17 -5.03
CA ASP A 29 -3.66 -14.64 -4.05
C ASP A 29 -3.05 -14.79 -2.63
N SER A 30 -1.73 -14.61 -2.49
CA SER A 30 -1.03 -14.74 -1.22
C SER A 30 -1.13 -13.45 -0.39
N SER A 31 -1.72 -13.53 0.81
CA SER A 31 -1.77 -12.39 1.75
C SER A 31 -0.39 -11.86 2.08
N GLU A 32 0.60 -12.72 2.31
CA GLU A 32 1.97 -12.30 2.62
C GLU A 32 2.61 -11.54 1.46
N ALA A 33 2.34 -11.95 0.21
CA ALA A 33 2.82 -11.24 -0.96
C ALA A 33 2.14 -9.87 -1.11
N LYS A 34 0.81 -9.80 -0.89
CA LYS A 34 0.06 -8.54 -0.89
C LYS A 34 0.62 -7.57 0.14
N GLU A 35 0.86 -8.03 1.37
CA GLU A 35 1.44 -7.21 2.45
C GLU A 35 2.82 -6.67 2.07
N GLN A 36 3.70 -7.51 1.48
CA GLN A 36 5.03 -7.07 1.05
C GLN A 36 4.96 -6.03 -0.07
N VAL A 37 4.07 -6.22 -1.04
CA VAL A 37 3.87 -5.26 -2.12
C VAL A 37 3.29 -3.94 -1.60
N LEU A 38 2.31 -4.01 -0.70
CA LEU A 38 1.70 -2.84 -0.07
C LEU A 38 2.72 -2.04 0.75
N ALA A 39 3.59 -2.73 1.51
CA ALA A 39 4.69 -2.11 2.24
C ALA A 39 5.70 -1.40 1.31
N ASN A 40 6.00 -2.02 0.17
CA ASN A 40 6.84 -1.38 -0.85
C ASN A 40 6.16 -0.12 -1.42
N LEU A 41 4.90 -0.19 -1.82
CA LEU A 41 4.12 0.94 -2.31
C LEU A 41 4.04 2.07 -1.27
N ALA A 42 3.82 1.75 0.00
CA ALA A 42 3.79 2.73 1.10
C ALA A 42 5.15 3.44 1.27
N ASN A 43 6.26 2.70 1.22
CA ASN A 43 7.60 3.30 1.25
C ASN A 43 7.83 4.26 0.08
N PHE A 44 7.32 3.95 -1.13
CA PHE A 44 7.39 4.87 -2.27
C PHE A 44 6.49 6.09 -2.12
N ALA A 45 5.33 5.94 -1.47
CA ALA A 45 4.38 7.01 -1.18
C ALA A 45 4.89 8.00 -0.10
N TYR A 46 6.05 7.76 0.49
CA TYR A 46 6.70 8.73 1.38
C TYR A 46 7.46 9.83 0.62
N ASP A 47 7.91 9.56 -0.62
CA ASP A 47 8.62 10.55 -1.45
C ASP A 47 7.63 11.29 -2.38
N PRO A 48 7.46 12.62 -2.23
CA PRO A 48 6.59 13.43 -3.09
C PRO A 48 6.86 13.29 -4.58
N LYS A 49 8.10 12.98 -4.99
CA LYS A 49 8.47 12.78 -6.39
C LYS A 49 7.77 11.58 -7.03
N ASN A 50 7.28 10.64 -6.22
CA ASN A 50 6.58 9.47 -6.71
C ASN A 50 5.07 9.69 -6.82
N TYR A 51 4.54 10.80 -6.30
CA TYR A 51 3.09 11.01 -6.18
C TYR A 51 2.43 11.09 -7.55
N GLU A 52 3.13 11.65 -8.54
CA GLU A 52 2.63 11.70 -9.92
C GLU A 52 2.48 10.29 -10.50
N TYR A 53 3.47 9.41 -10.28
CA TYR A 53 3.41 8.03 -10.75
C TYR A 53 2.35 7.21 -9.98
N LEU A 54 2.27 7.37 -8.66
CA LEU A 54 1.28 6.67 -7.83
C LEU A 54 -0.16 7.08 -8.19
N ARG A 55 -0.38 8.36 -8.54
CA ARG A 55 -1.68 8.83 -9.07
C ARG A 55 -1.97 8.25 -10.45
N GLN A 56 -0.99 8.24 -11.36
CA GLN A 56 -1.17 7.65 -12.70
C GLN A 56 -1.51 6.16 -12.63
N LEU A 57 -0.95 5.44 -11.66
CA LEU A 57 -1.18 4.02 -11.45
C LEU A 57 -2.36 3.70 -10.52
N GLN A 58 -3.14 4.71 -10.10
CA GLN A 58 -4.30 4.56 -9.21
C GLN A 58 -3.99 3.81 -7.90
N VAL A 59 -2.77 3.95 -7.38
CA VAL A 59 -2.36 3.28 -6.14
C VAL A 59 -3.17 3.78 -4.94
N LEU A 60 -3.66 5.02 -4.99
CA LEU A 60 -4.53 5.57 -3.95
C LEU A 60 -5.86 4.82 -3.85
N ASP A 61 -6.46 4.46 -5.00
CA ASP A 61 -7.71 3.70 -5.03
C ASP A 61 -7.48 2.29 -4.47
N LEU A 62 -6.34 1.67 -4.80
CA LEU A 62 -5.93 0.38 -4.23
C LEU A 62 -5.80 0.44 -2.71
N PHE A 63 -5.20 1.50 -2.14
CA PHE A 63 -5.14 1.68 -0.68
C PHE A 63 -6.53 1.86 -0.07
N LEU A 64 -7.46 2.53 -0.75
CA LEU A 64 -8.84 2.71 -0.28
C LEU A 64 -9.62 1.39 -0.30
N ASP A 65 -9.43 0.57 -1.34
CA ASP A 65 -10.05 -0.75 -1.41
C ASP A 65 -9.60 -1.64 -0.24
N MET A 66 -8.33 -1.55 0.17
CA MET A 66 -7.80 -2.30 1.32
C MET A 66 -8.41 -1.88 2.66
N LEU A 67 -8.92 -0.64 2.78
CA LEU A 67 -9.64 -0.22 4.00
C LEU A 67 -10.99 -0.91 4.16
N THR A 68 -11.52 -1.50 3.09
CA THR A 68 -12.81 -2.21 3.09
C THR A 68 -12.67 -3.72 3.17
N GLU A 69 -11.45 -4.24 3.21
CA GLU A 69 -11.19 -5.67 3.18
C GLU A 69 -11.20 -6.28 4.60
N ASP A 70 -11.74 -7.50 4.73
CA ASP A 70 -11.97 -8.15 6.03
C ASP A 70 -10.68 -8.55 6.77
N ASN A 71 -9.51 -8.34 6.15
CA ASN A 71 -8.22 -8.65 6.74
C ASN A 71 -7.71 -7.46 7.56
N GLU A 72 -7.86 -7.55 8.89
CA GLU A 72 -7.43 -6.54 9.86
C GLU A 72 -5.95 -6.10 9.69
N THR A 73 -5.08 -6.99 9.18
CA THR A 73 -3.66 -6.68 8.95
C THR A 73 -3.49 -5.74 7.76
N LEU A 74 -4.24 -5.93 6.68
CA LEU A 74 -4.20 -5.06 5.50
C LEU A 74 -4.81 -3.69 5.80
N VAL A 75 -5.88 -3.66 6.59
CA VAL A 75 -6.52 -2.43 7.08
C VAL A 75 -5.54 -1.62 7.94
N GLU A 76 -4.83 -2.26 8.89
CA GLU A 76 -3.82 -1.59 9.71
C GLU A 76 -2.68 -1.00 8.86
N PHE A 77 -2.20 -1.72 7.85
CA PHE A 77 -1.19 -1.20 6.91
C PHE A 77 -1.70 0.02 6.12
N ALA A 78 -2.93 -0.01 5.62
CA ALA A 78 -3.50 1.10 4.87
C ALA A 78 -3.67 2.37 5.74
N ILE A 79 -3.99 2.22 7.04
CA ILE A 79 -4.19 3.35 7.97
C ILE A 79 -2.87 3.87 8.55
N VAL A 80 -1.98 2.97 8.97
CA VAL A 80 -0.78 3.31 9.75
C VAL A 80 0.39 3.70 8.85
N GLN A 81 0.52 3.07 7.67
CA GLN A 81 1.64 3.31 6.75
C GLN A 81 1.34 4.29 5.62
N CYS A 82 0.09 4.71 5.43
CA CYS A 82 -0.24 5.79 4.50
C CYS A 82 -0.15 7.16 5.21
N PRO A 83 0.86 8.02 4.90
CA PRO A 83 1.02 9.33 5.55
C PRO A 83 -0.12 10.31 5.23
N LEU A 84 -0.95 10.01 4.23
CA LEU A 84 -2.08 10.84 3.81
C LEU A 84 -3.29 10.74 4.76
N MET A 85 -3.42 9.66 5.52
CA MET A 85 -4.58 9.43 6.40
C MET A 85 -4.37 9.92 7.83
N THR A 86 -3.12 10.07 8.27
CA THR A 86 -2.80 10.54 9.64
C THR A 86 -3.15 12.01 9.87
N TYR A 87 -3.30 12.82 8.82
CA TYR A 87 -3.65 14.24 8.94
C TYR A 87 -5.15 14.55 8.93
N ARG A 88 -6.03 13.59 8.59
CA ARG A 88 -7.47 13.90 8.43
C ARG A 88 -8.48 12.78 8.72
N GLY A 89 -8.09 11.65 9.30
CA GLY A 89 -8.98 10.48 9.37
C GLY A 89 -9.48 10.05 10.76
N ARG A 90 -8.87 10.47 11.87
CA ARG A 90 -9.17 9.88 13.18
C ARG A 90 -10.54 10.26 13.77
N SER A 91 -11.29 11.17 13.15
CA SER A 91 -12.57 11.64 13.72
C SER A 91 -13.83 11.02 13.12
N VAL A 92 -13.76 10.18 12.08
CA VAL A 92 -14.99 9.72 11.37
C VAL A 92 -15.12 8.19 11.32
N LEU A 93 -14.02 7.44 11.41
CA LEU A 93 -14.09 5.97 11.29
C LEU A 93 -14.24 5.24 12.64
N VAL A 94 -14.08 5.92 13.78
CA VAL A 94 -14.18 5.27 15.11
C VAL A 94 -15.57 5.40 15.73
N GLU A 95 -16.46 6.26 15.20
CA GLU A 95 -17.81 6.45 15.77
C GLU A 95 -18.89 5.51 15.18
N ASN A 96 -18.57 4.68 14.17
CA ASN A 96 -19.57 3.79 13.53
C ASN A 96 -19.37 2.28 13.80
N LEU A 97 -18.55 1.89 14.79
CA LEU A 97 -18.34 0.48 15.17
C LEU A 97 -18.74 0.17 16.63
N GLN A 98 -19.52 1.03 17.27
CA GLN A 98 -20.18 0.75 18.55
C GLN A 98 -21.69 0.98 18.45
N GLU A 99 -22.37 0.11 17.70
CA GLU A 99 -23.75 -0.30 18.01
C GLU A 99 -23.93 -1.75 17.56
N GLU A 100 -23.64 -2.69 18.47
CA GLU A 100 -24.58 -3.68 19.03
C GLU A 100 -24.10 -4.13 20.41
#